data_AF-A0A2S9Q1D5-F1
#
_entry.id   AF-A0A2S9Q1D5-F1
#
_cell.length_a   1.000
_cell.length_b   1.000
_cell.length_c   1.000
_cell.angle_alpha   90.00
_cell.angle_beta   90.00
_cell.angle_gamma   90.00
#
_symmetry.space_group_name_H-M   'P 1'
#
loop_
_entity.id
_entity.type
_entity.pdbx_description
1 polymer ?
#
loop_
_entity_poly.entity_id
_entity_poly.type
_entity_poly.pdbx_seq_one_letter_code
_entity_poly.pdbx_strand_id
1 'polypeptide(L)'
;MLTTLKTAYTDTRATDLAWALGREPLPALAVLDLELAGARLQLRLLGASHQVLVEEEGGGHCSETVACMPGSSTPLPLGVSKRVGEYEYEFAARVETLGPGSFAGRAQELLALVADHPNGLAGTFPGSPHAFTAMLAHRHEGRVRWRTWHAYPQDGQLVATRTSIGVRMHAGAR
;
A
#
# COMPACT_ATOMS: atom_id res chain seq x y z
N MET A 1 -6.69 -11.86 3.69
CA MET A 1 -8.11 -11.47 3.84
C MET A 1 -8.58 -10.69 2.62
N LEU A 2 -9.59 -11.20 1.91
CA LEU A 2 -10.31 -10.49 0.85
C LEU A 2 -11.64 -9.97 1.38
N THR A 3 -11.96 -8.69 1.14
CA THR A 3 -13.25 -8.10 1.46
C THR A 3 -13.84 -7.36 0.26
N THR A 4 -15.16 -7.34 0.16
CA THR A 4 -15.86 -6.54 -0.85
C THR A 4 -16.34 -5.24 -0.21
N LEU A 5 -15.85 -4.11 -0.72
CA LEU A 5 -16.18 -2.79 -0.19
C LEU A 5 -17.51 -2.30 -0.78
N LYS A 6 -18.40 -1.79 0.06
CA LYS A 6 -19.73 -1.29 -0.36
C LYS A 6 -19.74 0.18 -0.79
N THR A 7 -18.61 0.87 -0.65
CA THR A 7 -18.46 2.28 -0.97
C THR A 7 -18.04 2.45 -2.43
N ALA A 8 -18.62 3.45 -3.11
CA ALA A 8 -18.22 3.82 -4.46
C ALA A 8 -16.74 4.20 -4.50
N TYR A 9 -16.06 3.84 -5.58
CA TYR A 9 -14.64 4.13 -5.73
C TYR A 9 -14.45 5.63 -5.92
N THR A 10 -13.92 6.32 -4.90
CA THR A 10 -13.62 7.77 -5.01
C THR A 10 -12.42 8.03 -5.92
N ASP A 11 -11.57 7.02 -6.12
CA ASP A 11 -10.31 7.18 -6.84
C ASP A 11 -10.45 7.12 -8.35
N THR A 12 -10.94 6.08 -9.03
CA THR A 12 -11.12 6.07 -10.50
C THR A 12 -9.90 6.31 -11.41
N ARG A 13 -8.76 6.90 -11.01
CA ARG A 13 -7.59 7.06 -11.90
C ARG A 13 -6.26 7.01 -11.17
N ALA A 14 -5.29 6.31 -11.75
CA ALA A 14 -3.94 6.21 -11.20
C ALA A 14 -3.26 7.59 -10.99
N THR A 15 -3.58 8.58 -11.81
CA THR A 15 -3.03 9.95 -11.72
C THR A 15 -3.51 10.72 -10.51
N ASP A 16 -4.61 10.29 -9.89
CA ASP A 16 -5.24 10.98 -8.78
C ASP A 16 -4.66 10.51 -7.44
N LEU A 17 -3.82 9.47 -7.46
CA LEU A 17 -3.09 9.00 -6.30
C LEU A 17 -1.97 9.98 -5.94
N ALA A 18 -1.98 10.38 -4.68
CA ALA A 18 -0.90 11.12 -4.05
C ALA A 18 -0.32 10.32 -2.88
N TRP A 19 0.91 10.66 -2.49
CA TRP A 19 1.64 10.01 -1.41
C TRP A 19 1.97 11.00 -0.28
N ALA A 20 1.82 10.56 0.98
CA ALA A 20 2.15 11.35 2.15
C ALA A 20 2.66 10.48 3.32
N LEU A 21 3.48 11.09 4.19
CA LEU A 21 3.91 10.51 5.46
C LEU A 21 3.34 11.30 6.65
N GLY A 22 3.16 10.61 7.78
CA GLY A 22 2.87 11.22 9.07
C GLY A 22 1.43 11.71 9.24
N ARG A 23 0.50 11.22 8.40
CA ARG A 23 -0.93 11.48 8.59
C ARG A 23 -1.45 10.71 9.81
N GLU A 24 -2.40 11.32 10.52
CA GLU A 24 -3.19 10.61 11.53
C GLU A 24 -3.97 9.45 10.90
N PRO A 25 -4.38 8.45 11.71
CA PRO A 25 -5.21 7.34 11.24
C PRO A 25 -6.48 7.84 10.54
N LEU A 26 -6.62 7.54 9.25
CA LEU A 26 -7.77 7.91 8.44
C LEU A 26 -8.92 6.91 8.63
N PRO A 27 -10.18 7.30 8.42
CA PRO A 27 -11.31 6.38 8.42
C PRO A 27 -11.10 5.24 7.42
N ALA A 28 -11.01 4.01 7.94
CA ALA A 28 -10.77 2.82 7.15
C ALA A 28 -12.07 2.04 6.94
N LEU A 29 -12.24 1.51 5.74
CA LEU A 29 -13.35 0.61 5.38
C LEU A 29 -13.06 -0.83 5.81
N ALA A 30 -11.78 -1.20 5.89
CA ALA A 30 -11.32 -2.46 6.46
C ALA A 30 -9.91 -2.27 7.03
N VAL A 31 -9.62 -2.97 8.11
CA VAL A 31 -8.33 -2.96 8.79
C VAL A 31 -7.86 -4.39 8.99
N LEU A 32 -6.56 -4.61 8.83
CA LEU A 32 -5.88 -5.83 9.23
C LEU A 32 -4.72 -5.45 10.14
N ASP A 33 -4.85 -5.81 11.42
CA ASP A 33 -3.77 -5.73 12.41
C ASP A 33 -2.81 -6.89 12.22
N LEU A 34 -1.51 -6.61 12.19
CA LEU A 34 -0.45 -7.59 12.03
C LEU A 34 0.63 -7.37 13.09
N GLU A 35 1.23 -8.48 13.51
CA GLU A 35 2.45 -8.48 14.31
C GLU A 35 3.54 -9.24 13.54
N LEU A 36 4.59 -8.53 13.15
CA LEU A 36 5.67 -9.05 12.31
C LEU A 36 7.00 -8.93 13.05
N ALA A 37 7.33 -9.95 13.85
CA ALA A 37 8.63 -10.08 14.55
C ALA A 37 9.11 -8.78 15.22
N GLY A 38 8.29 -8.27 16.15
CA GLY A 38 8.57 -7.07 16.95
C GLY A 38 8.09 -5.74 16.34
N ALA A 39 7.39 -5.79 15.20
CA ALA A 39 6.72 -4.64 14.62
C ALA A 39 5.21 -4.86 14.55
N ARG A 40 4.44 -3.89 15.02
CA ARG A 40 2.99 -3.85 14.87
C ARG A 40 2.65 -3.06 13.63
N LEU A 41 1.78 -3.60 12.80
CA LEU A 41 1.32 -2.93 11.59
C LEU A 41 -0.21 -2.89 11.55
N GLN A 42 -0.77 -1.82 11.02
CA GLN A 42 -2.14 -1.78 10.55
C GLN A 42 -2.15 -1.55 9.04
N LEU A 43 -2.64 -2.53 8.29
CA LEU A 43 -3.01 -2.34 6.89
C LEU A 43 -4.45 -1.81 6.86
N ARG A 44 -4.66 -0.65 6.24
CA ARG A 44 -5.95 0.02 6.25
C ARG A 44 -6.40 0.27 4.82
N LEU A 45 -7.53 -0.31 4.43
CA LEU A 45 -8.21 0.02 3.18
C LEU A 45 -9.04 1.28 3.39
N LEU A 46 -8.80 2.28 2.56
CA LEU A 46 -9.55 3.53 2.55
C LEU A 46 -10.58 3.51 1.41
N GLY A 47 -11.49 4.49 1.39
CA GLY A 47 -12.40 4.68 0.25
C GLY A 47 -11.69 5.06 -1.07
N ALA A 48 -10.43 5.49 -0.97
CA ALA A 48 -9.65 6.02 -2.09
C ALA A 48 -8.22 5.47 -2.14
N SER A 49 -8.01 4.18 -1.81
CA SER A 49 -6.72 3.43 -1.72
C SER A 49 -6.40 2.94 -0.31
N HIS A 50 -5.32 3.39 0.35
CA HIS A 50 -4.83 2.75 1.56
C HIS A 50 -4.01 3.66 2.48
N GLN A 51 -3.85 3.20 3.73
CA GLN A 51 -2.89 3.70 4.71
C GLN A 51 -2.23 2.52 5.41
N VAL A 52 -0.91 2.60 5.63
CA VAL A 52 -0.17 1.66 6.46
C VAL A 52 0.38 2.40 7.66
N LEU A 53 0.03 1.91 8.85
CA LEU A 53 0.61 2.37 10.11
C LEU A 53 1.59 1.33 10.60
N VAL A 54 2.76 1.76 11.05
CA VAL A 54 3.81 0.90 11.60
C VAL A 54 4.23 1.47 12.95
N GLU A 55 4.28 0.61 13.94
CA GLU A 55 4.86 0.86 15.26
C GLU A 55 5.93 -0.21 15.51
N GLU A 56 7.18 0.20 15.65
CA GLU A 56 8.30 -0.67 15.99
C GLU A 56 8.55 -0.64 17.50
N GLU A 57 8.96 -1.76 18.10
CA GLU A 57 9.24 -1.88 19.56
C GLU A 57 10.19 -0.80 20.12
N GLY A 58 11.06 -0.23 19.28
CA GLY A 58 11.95 0.87 19.64
C GLY A 58 11.29 2.26 19.76
N GLY A 59 9.95 2.35 19.67
CA GLY A 59 9.20 3.61 19.74
C GLY A 59 9.09 4.34 18.39
N GLY A 60 9.59 3.72 17.31
CA GLY A 60 9.43 4.23 15.95
C GLY A 60 8.01 4.13 15.45
N HIS A 61 7.48 5.22 14.90
CA HIS A 61 6.19 5.20 14.21
C HIS A 61 6.33 5.70 12.78
N CYS A 62 5.58 5.10 11.87
CA CYS A 62 5.45 5.56 10.49
C CYS A 62 4.00 5.42 10.04
N SER A 63 3.45 6.48 9.44
CA SER A 63 2.19 6.42 8.71
C SER A 63 2.46 6.73 7.26
N GLU A 64 2.32 5.75 6.38
CA GLU A 64 2.27 5.95 4.94
C GLU A 64 0.82 6.05 4.48
N THR A 65 0.51 7.03 3.65
CA THR A 65 -0.77 7.14 2.96
C THR A 65 -0.55 7.30 1.47
N VAL A 66 -1.14 6.42 0.69
CA VAL A 66 -1.30 6.60 -0.75
C VAL A 66 -2.79 6.62 -1.03
N ALA A 67 -3.33 7.77 -1.40
CA ALA A 67 -4.75 7.96 -1.69
C ALA A 67 -5.00 9.23 -2.48
N CYS A 68 -6.20 9.38 -3.03
CA CYS A 68 -6.67 10.68 -3.51
C CYS A 68 -6.85 11.62 -2.31
N MET A 69 -6.03 12.66 -2.25
CA MET A 69 -6.01 13.62 -1.15
C MET A 69 -6.42 15.00 -1.64
N PRO A 70 -7.45 15.64 -1.05
CA PRO A 70 -7.85 17.00 -1.40
C PRO A 70 -6.67 17.97 -1.30
N GLY A 71 -6.46 18.77 -2.35
CA GLY A 71 -5.39 19.76 -2.40
C GLY A 71 -3.99 19.21 -2.69
N SER A 72 -3.84 17.89 -2.89
CA SER A 72 -2.58 17.32 -3.39
C SER A 72 -2.57 17.30 -4.91
N SER A 73 -1.61 18.01 -5.51
CA SER A 73 -1.38 18.04 -6.96
C SER A 73 -0.08 17.31 -7.34
N THR A 74 0.63 16.75 -6.37
CA THR A 74 1.89 16.07 -6.61
C THR A 74 1.61 14.62 -6.97
N PRO A 75 2.00 14.17 -8.18
CA PRO A 75 1.81 12.79 -8.57
C PRO A 75 2.63 11.86 -7.67
N LEU A 76 2.26 10.58 -7.68
CA LEU A 76 3.05 9.53 -7.04
C LEU A 76 4.54 9.63 -7.44
N PRO A 77 5.46 9.75 -6.46
CA PRO A 77 6.87 9.79 -6.76
C PRO A 77 7.36 8.42 -7.27
N LEU A 78 8.24 8.43 -8.28
CA LEU A 78 8.86 7.19 -8.77
C LEU A 78 9.67 6.49 -7.67
N GLY A 79 10.31 7.29 -6.80
CA GLY A 79 11.04 6.80 -5.65
C GLY A 79 11.27 7.90 -4.62
N VAL A 80 11.29 7.51 -3.35
CA VAL A 80 11.62 8.38 -2.22
C VAL A 80 12.48 7.61 -1.24
N SER A 81 13.52 8.26 -0.72
CA SER A 81 14.25 7.82 0.47
C SER A 81 14.21 8.94 1.49
N LYS A 82 13.76 8.65 2.71
CA LYS A 82 13.63 9.62 3.81
C LYS A 82 14.02 8.99 5.14
N ARG A 83 14.36 9.85 6.10
CA ARG A 83 14.49 9.47 7.51
C ARG A 83 13.18 9.78 8.24
N VAL A 84 12.66 8.82 8.98
CA VAL A 84 11.47 8.95 9.83
C VAL A 84 11.88 8.54 11.25
N GLY A 85 12.11 9.53 12.12
CA GLY A 85 12.77 9.30 13.40
C GLY A 85 14.17 8.70 13.21
N GLU A 86 14.38 7.50 13.76
CA GLU A 86 15.62 6.72 13.66
C GLU A 86 15.63 5.72 12.49
N TYR A 87 14.57 5.69 11.67
CA TYR A 87 14.37 4.69 10.63
C TYR A 87 14.63 5.25 9.24
N GLU A 88 15.16 4.40 8.37
CA GLU A 88 15.20 4.65 6.94
C GLU A 88 13.92 4.16 6.31
N TYR A 89 13.24 5.07 5.62
CA TYR A 89 12.05 4.82 4.84
C TYR A 89 12.39 4.89 3.36
N GLU A 90 11.99 3.88 2.61
CA GLU A 90 12.12 3.82 1.16
C GLU A 90 10.77 3.50 0.53
N PHE A 91 10.40 4.25 -0.50
CA PHE A 91 9.19 4.05 -1.29
C PHE A 91 9.52 4.06 -2.77
N ALA A 92 8.83 3.24 -3.56
CA ALA A 92 8.82 3.36 -5.01
C ALA A 92 7.45 2.99 -5.57
N ALA A 93 7.06 3.68 -6.64
CA ALA A 93 5.82 3.41 -7.36
C ALA A 93 6.11 3.13 -8.83
N ARG A 94 5.29 2.27 -9.43
CA ARG A 94 5.27 1.97 -10.86
C ARG A 94 3.84 1.92 -11.35
N VAL A 95 3.59 2.50 -12.51
CA VAL A 95 2.31 2.37 -13.23
C VAL A 95 2.53 1.46 -14.44
N GLU A 96 1.66 0.47 -14.60
CA GLU A 96 1.62 -0.43 -15.75
C GLU A 96 0.31 -0.19 -16.51
N THR A 97 0.39 0.00 -17.83
CA THR A 97 -0.78 0.07 -18.71
C THR A 97 -0.85 -1.21 -19.52
N LEU A 98 -1.95 -1.94 -19.40
CA LEU A 98 -2.14 -3.27 -19.96
C LEU A 98 -3.36 -3.29 -20.90
N GLY A 99 -3.30 -4.11 -21.94
CA GLY A 99 -4.49 -4.40 -22.76
C GLY A 99 -5.56 -5.18 -21.97
N PRO A 100 -6.84 -5.15 -22.35
CA PRO A 100 -7.94 -5.66 -21.53
C PRO A 100 -7.79 -7.11 -21.04
N GLY A 101 -7.37 -8.03 -21.91
CA GLY A 101 -7.17 -9.44 -21.54
C GLY A 101 -6.01 -9.64 -20.56
N SER A 102 -4.88 -8.98 -20.82
CA SER A 102 -3.71 -9.00 -19.94
C SER A 102 -4.00 -8.34 -18.59
N PHE A 103 -4.79 -7.26 -18.58
CA PHE A 103 -5.20 -6.59 -17.37
C PHE A 103 -6.05 -7.49 -16.48
N ALA A 104 -7.10 -8.12 -17.03
CA ALA A 104 -7.98 -9.00 -16.27
C ALA A 104 -7.21 -10.18 -15.65
N GLY A 105 -6.35 -10.84 -16.43
CA GLY A 105 -5.49 -11.91 -15.92
C GLY A 105 -4.57 -11.42 -14.80
N ARG A 106 -3.88 -10.29 -15.03
CA ARG A 106 -2.96 -9.72 -14.02
C ARG A 106 -3.67 -9.31 -12.73
N ALA A 107 -4.86 -8.72 -12.85
CA ALA A 107 -5.69 -8.33 -11.72
C ALA A 107 -6.10 -9.55 -10.87
N GLN A 108 -6.51 -10.64 -11.52
CA GLN A 108 -6.89 -11.88 -10.85
C GLN A 108 -5.71 -12.52 -10.12
N GLU A 109 -4.54 -12.60 -10.76
CA GLU A 109 -3.31 -13.11 -10.13
C GLU A 109 -2.95 -12.36 -8.85
N LEU A 110 -3.00 -11.02 -8.91
CA LEU A 110 -2.64 -10.17 -7.77
C LEU A 110 -3.66 -10.28 -6.64
N LEU A 111 -4.96 -10.36 -6.95
CA LEU A 111 -5.99 -10.61 -5.95
C LEU A 111 -5.81 -11.97 -5.29
N ALA A 112 -5.58 -13.03 -6.08
CA ALA A 112 -5.37 -14.38 -5.57
C ALA A 112 -4.12 -14.46 -4.66
N LEU A 113 -3.04 -13.76 -5.03
CA LEU A 113 -1.82 -13.68 -4.21
C LEU A 113 -2.10 -13.12 -2.80
N VAL A 114 -3.05 -12.18 -2.67
CA VAL A 114 -3.29 -11.44 -1.43
C VAL A 114 -4.47 -12.00 -0.64
N ALA A 115 -5.50 -12.52 -1.31
CA ALA A 115 -6.76 -12.94 -0.71
C ALA A 115 -6.56 -13.94 0.44
N ASP A 116 -5.74 -14.96 0.20
CA ASP A 116 -5.51 -16.07 1.13
C ASP A 116 -4.22 -15.90 1.94
N HIS A 117 -3.49 -14.81 1.76
CA HIS A 117 -2.27 -14.58 2.52
C HIS A 117 -2.59 -14.06 3.93
N PRO A 118 -1.98 -14.62 5.01
CA PRO A 118 -2.25 -14.20 6.39
C PRO A 118 -1.92 -12.72 6.63
N ASN A 119 -0.89 -12.22 5.94
CA ASN A 119 -0.45 -10.82 6.01
C ASN A 119 -1.00 -9.96 4.86
N GLY A 120 -2.06 -10.43 4.19
CA GLY A 120 -2.63 -9.80 3.00
C GLY A 120 -3.99 -9.17 3.29
N LEU A 121 -4.21 -7.96 2.77
CA LEU A 121 -5.48 -7.25 2.82
C LEU A 121 -5.87 -6.78 1.43
N ALA A 122 -7.02 -7.21 0.92
CA ALA A 122 -7.55 -6.77 -0.36
C ALA A 122 -9.02 -6.34 -0.27
N GLY A 123 -9.35 -5.30 -1.03
CA GLY A 123 -10.67 -4.70 -1.15
C GLY A 123 -11.06 -4.53 -2.61
N THR A 124 -12.14 -5.15 -3.05
CA THR A 124 -12.73 -4.90 -4.38
C THR A 124 -13.79 -3.80 -4.28
N PHE A 125 -13.87 -2.95 -5.30
CA PHE A 125 -14.84 -1.85 -5.37
C PHE A 125 -16.02 -2.20 -6.30
N PRO A 126 -17.20 -1.59 -6.12
CA PRO A 126 -18.34 -1.80 -6.99
C PRO A 126 -18.04 -1.41 -8.45
N GLY A 127 -18.72 -2.07 -9.40
CA GLY A 127 -18.64 -1.77 -10.84
C GLY A 127 -17.70 -2.69 -11.62
N SER A 128 -16.66 -3.26 -11.00
CA SER A 128 -15.83 -4.28 -11.63
C SER A 128 -15.12 -5.17 -10.59
N PRO A 129 -15.08 -6.50 -10.78
CA PRO A 129 -14.31 -7.39 -9.91
C PRO A 129 -12.79 -7.16 -10.02
N HIS A 130 -12.33 -6.43 -11.04
CA HIS A 130 -10.93 -6.09 -11.25
C HIS A 130 -10.59 -4.68 -10.75
N ALA A 131 -11.56 -3.93 -10.21
CA ALA A 131 -11.30 -2.68 -9.50
C ALA A 131 -11.00 -3.01 -8.04
N PHE A 132 -9.74 -2.88 -7.63
CA PHE A 132 -9.35 -3.24 -6.27
C PHE A 132 -8.18 -2.42 -5.74
N THR A 133 -8.04 -2.45 -4.42
CA THR A 133 -6.79 -2.13 -3.71
C THR A 133 -6.37 -3.36 -2.91
N ALA A 134 -5.11 -3.77 -3.05
CA ALA A 134 -4.56 -4.92 -2.35
C ALA A 134 -3.20 -4.57 -1.73
N MET A 135 -2.91 -5.16 -0.58
CA MET A 135 -1.70 -4.94 0.19
C MET A 135 -1.17 -6.26 0.74
N LEU A 136 0.15 -6.39 0.75
CA LEU A 136 0.83 -7.53 1.35
C LEU A 136 2.04 -7.05 2.15
N ALA A 137 2.06 -7.39 3.43
CA ALA A 137 3.16 -7.05 4.33
C ALA A 137 4.00 -8.28 4.69
N HIS A 138 5.29 -8.06 4.89
CA HIS A 138 6.23 -9.06 5.40
C HIS A 138 7.39 -8.36 6.08
N ARG A 139 8.15 -9.12 6.87
CA ARG A 139 9.41 -8.67 7.45
C ARG A 139 10.55 -9.48 6.86
N HIS A 140 11.61 -8.81 6.43
CA HIS A 140 12.79 -9.44 5.82
C HIS A 140 14.06 -8.70 6.23
N GLU A 141 15.08 -9.42 6.71
CA GLU A 141 16.39 -8.85 7.11
C GLU A 141 16.27 -7.66 8.07
N GLY A 142 15.38 -7.76 9.07
CA GLY A 142 15.18 -6.69 10.06
C GLY A 142 14.43 -5.47 9.52
N ARG A 143 13.89 -5.52 8.30
CA ARG A 143 13.10 -4.45 7.70
C ARG A 143 11.67 -4.90 7.50
N VAL A 144 10.72 -4.06 7.92
CA VAL A 144 9.31 -4.22 7.59
C VAL A 144 9.10 -3.72 6.17
N ARG A 145 8.43 -4.52 5.35
CA ARG A 145 8.18 -4.22 3.94
C ARG A 145 6.72 -4.47 3.60
N TRP A 146 6.16 -3.63 2.75
CA TRP A 146 4.87 -3.91 2.14
C TRP A 146 4.87 -3.57 0.66
N ARG A 147 3.96 -4.21 -0.04
CA ARG A 147 3.65 -3.93 -1.44
C ARG A 147 2.17 -3.66 -1.55
N THR A 148 1.81 -2.70 -2.39
CA THR A 148 0.41 -2.41 -2.69
C THR A 148 0.15 -2.43 -4.18
N TRP A 149 -1.10 -2.73 -4.53
CA TRP A 149 -1.59 -2.72 -5.90
C TRP A 149 -2.94 -2.01 -5.96
N HIS A 150 -3.08 -1.14 -6.96
CA HIS A 150 -4.31 -0.40 -7.26
C HIS A 150 -4.67 -0.69 -8.72
N ALA A 151 -5.88 -1.19 -8.96
CA ALA A 151 -6.30 -1.61 -10.28
C ALA A 151 -7.46 -0.73 -10.77
N TYR A 152 -7.28 -0.17 -11.97
CA TYR A 152 -8.20 0.74 -12.65
C TYR A 152 -8.60 0.13 -14.00
N PRO A 153 -9.66 -0.72 -14.02
CA PRO A 153 -10.07 -1.44 -15.23
C PRO A 153 -10.44 -0.54 -16.40
N GLN A 154 -11.04 0.62 -16.12
CA GLN A 154 -11.45 1.60 -17.12
C GLN A 154 -10.29 2.15 -17.95
N ASP A 155 -9.10 2.23 -17.36
CA ASP A 155 -7.89 2.75 -18.03
C ASP A 155 -6.90 1.62 -18.35
N GLY A 156 -7.20 0.38 -17.95
CA GLY A 156 -6.26 -0.75 -18.03
C GLY A 156 -4.99 -0.53 -17.19
N GLN A 157 -5.08 0.26 -16.11
CA GLN A 157 -3.91 0.69 -15.33
C GLN A 157 -3.78 -0.06 -14.01
N LEU A 158 -2.55 -0.46 -13.70
CA LEU A 158 -2.16 -1.08 -12.45
C LEU A 158 -1.04 -0.27 -11.81
N VAL A 159 -1.29 0.26 -10.62
CA VAL A 159 -0.27 0.97 -9.84
C VAL A 159 0.26 0.02 -8.79
N ALA A 160 1.56 -0.27 -8.85
CA ALA A 160 2.25 -1.08 -7.85
C ALA A 160 3.17 -0.19 -7.03
N THR A 161 3.07 -0.26 -5.71
CA THR A 161 4.02 0.38 -4.80
C THR A 161 4.82 -0.67 -4.02
N ARG A 162 6.00 -0.27 -3.56
CA ARG A 162 6.78 -1.00 -2.56
C ARG A 162 7.31 -0.02 -1.54
N THR A 163 7.24 -0.43 -0.29
CA THR A 163 7.81 0.33 0.82
C THR A 163 8.63 -0.57 1.72
N SER A 164 9.68 0.01 2.29
CA SER A 164 10.59 -0.62 3.22
C SER A 164 10.94 0.36 4.33
N ILE A 165 10.72 -0.05 5.58
CA ILE A 165 11.16 0.67 6.77
C ILE A 165 12.07 -0.24 7.60
N GLY A 166 13.15 0.33 8.13
CA GLY A 166 14.03 -0.38 9.04
C GLY A 166 15.07 0.53 9.66
N VAL A 167 15.63 0.08 10.79
CA VAL A 167 16.77 0.75 11.40
C VAL A 167 17.94 0.63 10.44
N ARG A 168 18.70 1.71 10.28
CA ARG A 168 19.96 1.63 9.53
C ARG A 168 20.88 0.68 10.31
N MET A 169 21.20 -0.47 9.73
CA MET A 169 22.33 -1.25 10.22
C MET A 169 23.53 -0.31 10.10
N HIS A 170 24.07 0.17 11.23
CA HIS A 170 25.39 0.77 11.19
C HIS A 170 26.29 -0.28 10.54
N ALA A 171 26.79 0.02 9.35
CA ALA A 171 27.90 -0.73 8.79
C ALA A 171 28.99 -0.64 9.85
N GLY A 172 29.15 -1.72 10.64
CA GLY A 172 30.10 -1.76 11.72
C GLY A 172 31.45 -1.40 11.13
N ALA A 173 32.03 -0.31 11.62
CA ALA A 173 33.45 -0.06 11.40
C ALA A 173 34.15 -1.29 11.98
N ARG A 174 34.73 -2.10 11.08
CA ARG A 174 35.72 -3.11 11.45
C ARG A 174 37.04 -2.42 11.76
#